data_AF-A0A392P4Q8-F1
#
_entry.id   AF-A0A392P4Q8-F1
#
_cell.length_a   1.000
_cell.length_b   1.000
_cell.length_c   1.000
_cell.angle_alpha   90.00
_cell.angle_beta   90.00
_cell.angle_gamma   90.00
#
_symmetry.space_group_name_H-M   'P 1'
#
loop_
_entity.id
_entity.type
_entity.pdbx_description
1 polymer ?
#
loop_
_entity_poly.entity_id
_entity_poly.type
_entity_poly.pdbx_seq_one_letter_code
_entity_poly.pdbx_strand_id
1 'polypeptide(L)'
;GKGTFSCITLEAKDGEKVNVYEAHIWDNPSSGWQDLSALHLVGDDDGDDAPTVDNFACFAVDQHNLKEAYIFNFYNIDILEFVKVVDMKECFVDDGMLYYIILLAKVGEKVNVYGAEILKQDCDLKELKEFNLLGEGPFDDSAKSQEQLQD
;
A
#
# COMPACT_ATOMS: atom_id res chain seq x y z
N GLY A 1 0.35 3.03 22.39
CA GLY A 1 1.16 2.83 23.63
C GLY A 1 2.44 3.62 23.48
N LYS A 2 3.12 3.98 24.58
CA LYS A 2 4.46 4.62 24.49
C LYS A 2 5.45 3.57 23.99
N GLY A 3 6.02 3.79 22.82
CA GLY A 3 7.07 2.98 22.20
C GLY A 3 7.94 3.87 21.32
N THR A 4 9.02 3.31 20.77
CA THR A 4 9.97 4.06 19.94
C THR A 4 10.09 3.42 18.57
N PHE A 5 9.89 4.22 17.52
CA PHE A 5 10.18 3.80 16.16
C PHE A 5 11.68 3.98 15.86
N SER A 6 12.29 2.97 15.24
CA SER A 6 13.65 3.02 14.72
C SER A 6 13.61 2.81 13.21
N CYS A 7 14.18 3.76 12.47
CA CYS A 7 14.48 3.57 11.06
C CYS A 7 15.93 3.10 10.95
N ILE A 8 16.16 1.93 10.35
CA ILE A 8 17.50 1.40 10.14
C ILE A 8 17.71 1.12 8.65
N THR A 9 18.87 1.51 8.14
CA THR A 9 19.32 1.09 6.82
C THR A 9 20.24 -0.11 6.98
N LEU A 10 20.00 -1.18 6.23
CA LEU A 10 20.76 -2.42 6.28
C LEU A 10 21.09 -2.92 4.88
N GLU A 11 22.27 -3.50 4.70
CA GLU A 11 22.62 -4.22 3.49
C GLU A 11 22.29 -5.70 3.66
N ALA A 12 21.56 -6.27 2.71
CA ALA A 12 21.25 -7.69 2.67
C ALA A 12 21.57 -8.28 1.30
N LYS A 13 21.92 -9.57 1.29
CA LYS A 13 22.13 -10.32 0.04
C LYS A 13 20.83 -10.96 -0.41
N ASP A 14 20.42 -10.67 -1.64
CA ASP A 14 19.39 -11.39 -2.37
C ASP A 14 20.06 -12.22 -3.47
N GLY A 15 20.40 -13.46 -3.12
CA GLY A 15 21.29 -14.31 -3.93
C GLY A 15 22.73 -13.77 -3.98
N GLU A 16 23.21 -13.44 -5.19
CA GLU A 16 24.54 -12.86 -5.41
C GLU A 16 24.56 -11.32 -5.33
N LYS A 17 23.39 -10.67 -5.37
CA LYS A 17 23.26 -9.21 -5.34
C LYS A 17 23.23 -8.70 -3.90
N VAL A 18 24.02 -7.67 -3.58
CA VAL A 18 23.89 -6.91 -2.33
C VAL A 18 22.95 -5.74 -2.60
N ASN A 19 21.92 -5.65 -1.78
CA ASN A 19 20.87 -4.65 -1.84
C ASN A 19 20.84 -3.87 -0.50
N VAL A 20 20.55 -2.57 -0.56
CA VAL A 20 20.36 -1.74 0.63
C VAL A 20 18.87 -1.69 0.93
N TYR A 21 18.45 -1.94 2.15
CA TYR A 21 17.06 -1.86 2.59
C TYR A 21 16.93 -0.85 3.72
N GLU A 22 15.77 -0.20 3.78
CA GLU A 22 15.35 0.61 4.91
C GLU A 22 14.25 -0.15 5.66
N ALA A 23 14.49 -0.49 6.93
CA ALA A 23 13.54 -1.17 7.80
C ALA A 23 13.02 -0.21 8.86
N HIS A 24 11.71 -0.22 9.07
CA HIS A 24 11.06 0.54 10.13
C HIS A 24 10.63 -0.44 11.22
N ILE A 25 11.11 -0.23 12.43
CA ILE A 25 10.90 -1.12 13.57
C ILE A 25 10.16 -0.36 14.67
N TRP A 26 9.05 -0.91 15.14
CA TRP A 26 8.38 -0.45 16.36
C TRP A 26 8.89 -1.21 17.57
N ASP A 27 9.52 -0.51 18.50
CA ASP A 27 9.87 -1.04 19.81
C ASP A 27 8.74 -0.74 20.80
N ASN A 28 8.10 -1.78 21.30
CA ASN A 28 7.08 -1.66 22.33
C ASN A 28 7.65 -2.07 23.70
N PRO A 29 8.10 -1.11 24.53
CA PRO A 29 8.72 -1.41 25.82
C PRO A 29 7.73 -2.04 26.82
N SER A 30 6.41 -1.93 26.58
CA SER A 30 5.39 -2.53 27.44
C SER A 30 5.21 -4.03 27.18
N SER A 31 5.52 -4.51 25.98
CA SER A 31 5.42 -5.93 25.62
C SER A 31 6.79 -6.62 25.56
N GLY A 32 7.88 -5.86 25.41
CA GLY A 32 9.23 -6.41 25.27
C GLY A 32 9.50 -7.03 23.89
N TRP A 33 8.63 -6.77 22.92
CA TRP A 33 8.76 -7.26 21.54
C TRP A 33 8.96 -6.09 20.59
N GLN A 34 9.74 -6.35 19.54
CA GLN A 34 9.95 -5.47 18.40
C GLN A 34 9.13 -5.99 17.23
N ASP A 35 8.53 -5.07 16.47
CA ASP A 35 7.72 -5.40 15.30
C ASP A 35 8.28 -4.69 14.06
N LEU A 36 8.35 -5.39 12.93
CA LEU A 36 8.80 -4.81 11.67
C LEU A 36 7.58 -4.18 11.00
N SER A 37 7.51 -2.85 11.03
CA SER A 37 6.38 -2.10 10.48
C SER A 37 6.49 -1.90 8.97
N ALA A 38 7.70 -1.79 8.41
CA ALA A 38 7.93 -1.67 6.97
C ALA A 38 9.35 -2.11 6.59
N LEU A 39 9.53 -2.51 5.33
CA LEU A 39 10.84 -2.80 4.73
C LEU A 39 10.83 -2.33 3.27
N HIS A 40 11.71 -1.39 2.93
CA HIS A 40 11.85 -0.82 1.58
C HIS A 40 13.22 -1.16 1.00
N LEU A 41 13.31 -1.42 -0.30
CA LEU A 41 14.58 -1.51 -1.03
C LEU A 41 15.02 -0.09 -1.42
N VAL A 42 16.20 0.32 -0.97
CA VAL A 42 16.78 1.64 -1.23
C VAL A 42 17.55 1.57 -2.54
N GLY A 43 17.07 2.28 -3.57
CA GLY A 43 17.77 2.44 -4.85
C GLY A 43 17.07 1.90 -6.10
N ASP A 44 15.86 1.33 -5.99
CA ASP A 44 14.97 1.15 -7.16
C ASP A 44 14.20 2.47 -7.42
N ASP A 45 14.98 3.55 -7.51
CA ASP A 45 14.53 4.90 -7.81
C ASP A 45 14.32 5.01 -9.33
N ASP A 46 13.17 4.54 -9.80
CA ASP A 46 12.55 5.14 -10.99
C ASP A 46 12.07 6.54 -10.55
N GLY A 47 12.99 7.49 -10.65
CA GLY A 47 12.91 8.81 -10.03
C GLY A 47 11.60 9.57 -10.24
N ASP A 48 10.93 9.87 -9.14
CA ASP A 48 10.35 11.17 -8.78
C ASP A 48 9.75 11.03 -7.36
N ASP A 49 10.44 11.52 -6.33
CA ASP A 49 9.97 11.58 -4.94
C ASP A 49 8.92 12.69 -4.74
N ALA A 50 7.91 12.73 -5.59
CA ALA A 50 6.59 13.22 -5.21
C ALA A 50 5.73 11.98 -4.94
N PRO A 51 5.14 11.80 -3.74
CA PRO A 51 4.21 10.70 -3.53
C PRO A 51 3.03 10.90 -4.50
N THR A 52 3.04 10.16 -5.59
CA THR A 52 1.92 10.20 -6.53
C THR A 52 0.72 9.56 -5.85
N VAL A 53 -0.47 10.02 -6.23
CA VAL A 53 -1.76 9.49 -5.74
C VAL A 53 -1.81 7.96 -5.87
N ASP A 54 -1.22 7.42 -6.94
CA ASP A 54 -1.12 5.98 -7.18
C ASP A 54 -0.17 5.27 -6.20
N ASN A 55 0.94 5.88 -5.77
CA ASN A 55 1.86 5.28 -4.80
C ASN A 55 1.20 5.00 -3.45
N PHE A 56 0.31 5.88 -2.99
CA PHE A 56 -0.44 5.65 -1.75
C PHE A 56 -1.47 4.52 -1.89
N ALA A 57 -2.14 4.44 -3.04
CA ALA A 57 -3.12 3.40 -3.29
C ALA A 57 -2.47 2.01 -3.43
N CYS A 58 -1.34 1.91 -4.13
CA CYS A 58 -0.53 0.70 -4.18
C CYS A 58 -0.07 0.27 -2.78
N PHE A 59 0.47 1.21 -2.00
CA PHE A 59 0.87 0.95 -0.61
C PHE A 59 -0.27 0.37 0.23
N ALA A 60 -1.48 0.94 0.12
CA ALA A 60 -2.64 0.43 0.87
C ALA A 60 -3.01 -1.01 0.47
N VAL A 61 -2.98 -1.32 -0.82
CA VAL A 61 -3.26 -2.68 -1.32
C VAL A 61 -2.21 -3.67 -0.85
N ASP A 62 -0.93 -3.32 -0.94
CA ASP A 62 0.18 -4.18 -0.51
C ASP A 62 0.13 -4.47 0.99
N GLN A 63 -0.09 -3.44 1.81
CA GLN A 63 -0.22 -3.59 3.26
C GLN A 63 -1.43 -4.44 3.65
N HIS A 64 -2.56 -4.29 2.96
CA HIS A 64 -3.71 -5.16 3.15
C HIS A 64 -3.38 -6.63 2.83
N ASN A 65 -2.80 -6.89 1.65
CA ASN A 65 -2.41 -8.23 1.23
C ASN A 65 -1.43 -8.88 2.22
N LEU A 66 -0.43 -8.13 2.70
CA LEU A 66 0.52 -8.60 3.72
C LEU A 66 -0.16 -8.97 5.03
N LYS A 67 -1.07 -8.11 5.51
CA LYS A 67 -1.82 -8.34 6.75
C LYS A 67 -2.71 -9.58 6.65
N GLU A 68 -3.45 -9.72 5.56
CA GLU A 68 -4.30 -10.88 5.32
C GLU A 68 -3.46 -12.17 5.18
N ALA A 69 -2.29 -12.10 4.52
CA ALA A 69 -1.40 -13.26 4.36
C ALA A 69 -0.84 -13.76 5.70
N TYR A 70 -0.58 -12.83 6.63
CA TYR A 70 -0.18 -13.13 7.99
C TYR A 70 -1.31 -13.81 8.79
N ILE A 71 -2.55 -13.36 8.64
CA ILE A 71 -3.71 -13.86 9.41
C ILE A 71 -4.13 -15.27 8.95
N PHE A 72 -4.19 -15.52 7.64
CA PHE A 72 -4.84 -16.72 7.10
C PHE A 72 -3.91 -17.89 6.73
N ASN A 73 -2.58 -17.74 6.90
CA ASN A 73 -1.54 -18.58 6.29
C ASN A 73 -1.64 -18.56 4.74
N PHE A 74 -0.52 -18.28 4.08
CA PHE A 74 -0.34 -17.91 2.65
C PHE A 74 -1.15 -18.65 1.56
N TYR A 75 -1.78 -19.79 1.84
CA TYR A 75 -2.36 -20.69 0.85
C TYR A 75 -3.82 -20.42 0.45
N ASN A 76 -4.57 -19.55 1.15
CA ASN A 76 -5.98 -19.25 0.85
C ASN A 76 -6.30 -17.75 0.92
N ILE A 77 -5.46 -16.92 0.31
CA ILE A 77 -5.67 -15.47 0.25
C ILE A 77 -5.99 -15.02 -1.17
N ASP A 78 -7.04 -14.21 -1.28
CA ASP A 78 -7.34 -13.47 -2.49
C ASP A 78 -6.41 -12.25 -2.56
N ILE A 79 -5.36 -12.33 -3.37
CA ILE A 79 -4.39 -11.24 -3.54
C ILE A 79 -5.06 -10.16 -4.39
N LEU A 80 -5.21 -8.96 -3.82
CA LEU A 80 -5.72 -7.81 -4.55
C LEU A 80 -4.65 -7.24 -5.48
N GLU A 81 -5.02 -7.03 -6.74
CA GLU A 81 -4.25 -6.28 -7.72
C GLU A 81 -4.83 -4.85 -7.81
N PHE A 82 -4.00 -3.84 -7.59
CA PHE A 82 -4.39 -2.43 -7.79
C PHE A 82 -4.75 -2.17 -9.26
N VAL A 83 -5.83 -1.41 -9.49
CA VAL A 83 -6.28 -1.02 -10.83
C VAL A 83 -6.08 0.49 -11.06
N LYS A 84 -6.70 1.32 -10.22
CA LYS A 84 -6.57 2.79 -10.29
C LYS A 84 -7.14 3.47 -9.05
N VAL A 85 -6.76 4.72 -8.82
CA VAL A 85 -7.46 5.61 -7.89
C VAL A 85 -8.72 6.18 -8.53
N VAL A 86 -9.79 6.25 -7.75
CA VAL A 86 -11.08 6.85 -8.10
C VAL A 86 -11.20 8.25 -7.52
N ASP A 87 -10.85 8.40 -6.24
CA ASP A 87 -10.89 9.67 -5.53
C ASP A 87 -9.84 9.69 -4.41
N MET A 88 -9.37 10.89 -4.07
CA MET A 88 -8.42 11.08 -2.99
C MET A 88 -8.66 12.42 -2.30
N LYS A 89 -8.66 12.38 -0.97
CA LYS A 89 -8.80 13.56 -0.13
C LYS A 89 -7.71 13.60 0.92
N GLU A 90 -7.09 14.76 1.06
CA GLU A 90 -6.07 15.05 2.07
C GLU A 90 -6.67 15.82 3.24
N CYS A 91 -6.30 15.44 4.46
CA CYS A 91 -6.74 16.07 5.70
C CYS A 91 -5.54 16.24 6.64
N PHE A 92 -5.30 17.47 7.11
CA PHE A 92 -4.32 17.72 8.18
C PHE A 92 -4.88 17.25 9.52
N VAL A 93 -4.07 16.49 10.27
CA VAL A 93 -4.38 16.02 11.62
C VAL A 93 -3.21 16.34 12.56
N ASP A 94 -3.44 16.32 13.87
CA ASP A 94 -2.41 16.72 14.87
C ASP A 94 -1.11 15.90 14.76
N ASP A 95 -1.19 14.66 14.29
CA ASP A 95 -0.08 13.70 14.16
C ASP A 95 0.41 13.50 12.70
N GLY A 96 0.02 14.37 11.75
CA GLY A 96 0.49 14.32 10.36
C GLY A 96 -0.57 14.63 9.29
N MET A 97 -0.47 13.97 8.15
CA MET A 97 -1.38 14.08 7.01
C MET A 97 -2.16 12.79 6.84
N LEU A 98 -3.48 12.86 6.93
CA LEU A 98 -4.39 11.74 6.71
C LEU A 98 -4.94 11.77 5.29
N TYR A 99 -4.77 10.66 4.58
CA TYR A 99 -5.23 10.48 3.21
C TYR A 99 -6.38 9.49 3.18
N TYR A 100 -7.52 9.95 2.67
CA TYR A 100 -8.67 9.10 2.36
C TYR A 100 -8.63 8.80 0.86
N ILE A 101 -8.54 7.53 0.50
CA ILE A 101 -8.37 7.08 -0.88
C ILE A 101 -9.49 6.14 -1.23
N ILE A 102 -10.17 6.41 -2.33
CA ILE A 102 -11.09 5.48 -2.98
C ILE A 102 -10.37 4.90 -4.17
N LEU A 103 -10.22 3.59 -4.23
CA LEU A 103 -9.47 2.90 -5.29
C LEU A 103 -10.25 1.72 -5.85
N LEU A 104 -9.92 1.31 -7.07
CA LEU A 104 -10.32 0.04 -7.65
C LEU A 104 -9.20 -0.97 -7.47
N ALA A 105 -9.55 -2.17 -6.99
CA ALA A 105 -8.66 -3.32 -6.98
C ALA A 105 -9.43 -4.57 -7.39
N LYS A 106 -8.72 -5.59 -7.85
CA LYS A 106 -9.33 -6.80 -8.41
C LYS A 106 -8.73 -8.09 -7.87
N VAL A 107 -9.54 -9.15 -7.93
CA VAL A 107 -9.10 -10.53 -7.75
C VAL A 107 -9.50 -11.28 -9.02
N GLY A 108 -8.51 -11.68 -9.83
CA GLY A 108 -8.77 -12.18 -11.18
C GLY A 108 -9.49 -11.14 -12.03
N GLU A 109 -10.69 -11.46 -12.52
CA GLU A 109 -11.52 -10.57 -13.34
C GLU A 109 -12.49 -9.69 -12.52
N LYS A 110 -12.64 -9.95 -11.22
CA LYS A 110 -13.61 -9.23 -10.38
C LYS A 110 -13.00 -7.93 -9.85
N VAL A 111 -13.50 -6.79 -10.32
CA VAL A 111 -13.11 -5.46 -9.85
C VAL A 111 -14.07 -4.96 -8.76
N ASN A 112 -13.50 -4.49 -7.66
CA ASN A 112 -14.24 -3.91 -6.54
C ASN A 112 -13.72 -2.51 -6.20
N VAL A 113 -14.54 -1.73 -5.50
CA VAL A 113 -14.18 -0.42 -4.95
C VAL A 113 -13.79 -0.58 -3.48
N TYR A 114 -12.65 -0.02 -3.11
CA TYR A 114 -12.13 -0.02 -1.75
C TYR A 114 -11.91 1.41 -1.25
N GLY A 115 -12.08 1.59 0.05
CA GLY A 115 -11.70 2.80 0.77
C GLY A 115 -10.50 2.50 1.66
N ALA A 116 -9.47 3.35 1.59
CA ALA A 116 -8.27 3.25 2.41
C ALA A 116 -8.02 4.55 3.15
N GLU A 117 -7.55 4.43 4.39
CA GLU A 117 -7.08 5.55 5.21
C GLU A 117 -5.59 5.39 5.50
N ILE A 118 -4.78 6.36 5.08
CA ILE A 118 -3.32 6.32 5.29
C ILE A 118 -2.91 7.55 6.08
N LEU A 119 -2.27 7.34 7.22
CA LEU A 119 -1.62 8.40 7.98
C LEU A 119 -0.16 8.52 7.52
N LYS A 120 0.21 9.64 6.91
CA LYS A 120 1.60 10.03 6.69
C LYS A 120 2.06 10.91 7.84
N GLN A 121 3.09 10.48 8.56
CA GLN A 121 3.72 11.23 9.64
C GLN A 121 5.05 11.81 9.17
N ASP A 122 5.75 12.51 10.09
CA ASP A 122 7.11 12.97 9.86
C ASP A 122 8.06 11.79 9.53
N CYS A 123 9.19 12.09 8.87
CA CYS A 123 10.21 11.11 8.46
C CYS A 123 9.70 10.03 7.46
N ASP A 124 8.76 10.39 6.59
CA ASP A 124 8.19 9.52 5.53
C ASP A 124 7.53 8.21 6.03
N LEU A 125 7.21 8.16 7.32
CA LEU A 125 6.37 7.12 7.92
C LEU A 125 4.96 7.17 7.33
N LYS A 126 4.50 6.03 6.80
CA LYS A 126 3.14 5.84 6.29
C LYS A 126 2.53 4.63 7.00
N GLU A 127 1.33 4.80 7.52
CA GLU A 127 0.60 3.73 8.20
C GLU A 127 -0.78 3.58 7.56
N LEU A 128 -1.13 2.35 7.14
CA LEU A 128 -2.49 2.02 6.71
C LEU A 128 -3.37 1.84 7.96
N LYS A 129 -4.27 2.79 8.21
CA LYS A 129 -5.19 2.77 9.35
C LYS A 129 -6.39 1.88 9.07
N GLU A 130 -7.01 2.06 7.92
CA GLU A 130 -8.20 1.32 7.51
C GLU A 130 -8.13 0.91 6.04
N PHE A 131 -8.74 -0.22 5.73
CA PHE A 131 -8.91 -0.71 4.36
C PHE A 131 -10.21 -1.52 4.28
N ASN A 132 -11.20 -0.99 3.57
CA ASN A 132 -12.57 -1.49 3.59
C ASN A 132 -13.11 -1.68 2.16
N LEU A 133 -13.82 -2.78 1.92
CA LEU A 133 -14.61 -2.99 0.70
C LEU A 133 -15.84 -2.07 0.75
N LEU A 134 -15.98 -1.19 -0.24
CA LEU A 134 -17.10 -0.25 -0.35
C LEU A 134 -18.20 -0.74 -1.30
N GLY A 135 -17.86 -1.61 -2.25
CA GLY A 135 -18.82 -2.21 -3.17
C GLY A 135 -18.16 -2.86 -4.38
N GLU A 136 -18.97 -3.38 -5.28
CA GLU A 136 -18.50 -3.84 -6.59
C GLU A 136 -18.19 -2.64 -7.49
N GLY A 137 -17.07 -2.71 -8.22
CA GLY A 137 -16.68 -1.67 -9.17
C GLY A 137 -17.57 -1.69 -10.41
N PRO A 138 -17.57 -0.63 -11.24
CA PRO A 138 -18.31 -0.67 -12.49
C PRO A 138 -17.79 -1.82 -13.36
N PHE A 139 -18.68 -2.74 -13.72
CA PHE A 139 -18.44 -3.71 -14.79
C PHE A 139 -18.42 -2.96 -16.11
N ASP A 140 -17.25 -2.47 -16.56
CA ASP A 140 -17.09 -2.22 -17.99
C ASP A 140 -15.63 -2.12 -18.44
N ASP A 141 -15.12 -3.22 -18.99
CA ASP A 141 -14.07 -3.21 -20.02
C ASP A 141 -14.68 -3.31 -21.44
N SER A 142 -16.01 -3.29 -21.59
CA SER A 142 -16.67 -3.33 -22.91
C SER A 142 -16.91 -1.92 -23.47
N ALA A 143 -15.84 -1.15 -23.63
CA ALA A 143 -15.87 0.08 -24.43
C ALA A 143 -14.58 0.26 -25.26
N LYS A 144 -14.22 -0.76 -26.04
CA LYS A 144 -13.39 -0.58 -27.26
C LYS A 144 -13.52 -1.77 -28.22
N SER A 145 -14.72 -1.93 -28.76
CA SER A 145 -14.91 -2.56 -30.07
C SER A 145 -16.14 -1.96 -30.72
N GLN A 146 -15.96 -0.86 -31.44
CA GLN A 146 -16.78 -0.55 -32.61
C GLN A 146 -15.90 0.05 -33.70
N GLU A 147 -15.77 -0.74 -34.76
CA GLU A 147 -15.39 -0.38 -36.12
C GLU A 147 -15.81 1.04 -36.51
N GLN A 148 -14.87 1.78 -37.13
CA GLN A 148 -15.22 2.69 -38.22
C GLN A 148 -14.52 2.20 -39.48
N LEU A 149 -15.16 1.24 -40.14
CA LEU A 149 -15.18 1.19 -41.60
C LEU A 149 -16.28 2.15 -42.04
N GLN A 150 -15.91 3.21 -42.76
CA GLN A 150 -16.82 3.91 -43.65
C GLN A 150 -16.16 3.98 -45.03
N ASP A 151 -16.96 3.61 -46.03
CA ASP A 151 -16.67 3.45 -47.46
C ASP A 151 -15.97 4.64 -48.13
#